data_AF-A0A820PYI5-F1
#
_entry.id   AF-A0A820PYI5-F1
#
_cell.length_a   1.000
_cell.length_b   1.000
_cell.length_c   1.000
_cell.angle_alpha   90.00
_cell.angle_beta   90.00
_cell.angle_gamma   90.00
#
_symmetry.space_group_name_H-M   'P 1'
#
loop_
_entity.id
_entity.type
_entity.pdbx_description
1 polymer ?
#
loop_
_entity_poly.entity_id
_entity_poly.type
_entity_poly.pdbx_seq_one_letter_code
_entity_poly.pdbx_strand_id
1 'polypeptide(L)'
;MPDVSKKAPPIAIAMYTHIENECSKTSEGVIIITDPTIAKPTSTKHEGDISADEWKFAEERTKNFKAAPIPFEKDDDFQIDFITTATNLRAHMYGLEPSDRYEIKRIAGRIVPAIGTTTATVSGLIIIELIKLCLSQIKDLPLSVYRNFYINIALPFLIASEPLACTTQKIGKFDVNIWSSFEIKGNPDMTLEGFIKEVERKYDIKPALISEGVKSVYAPWMPKASSQLKRKMDELLPHKPNITYSDLVVLSDDSDMDVPMDSSIDTTPPPIRYYFNS
;
A
#
# COMPACT_ATOMS: atom_id res chain seq x y z
N MET A 1 31.54 38.54 11.90
CA MET A 1 30.83 37.28 11.58
C MET A 1 31.49 36.71 10.34
N PRO A 2 32.00 35.46 10.33
CA PRO A 2 32.53 34.87 9.12
C PRO A 2 31.39 34.66 8.12
N ASP A 3 31.63 35.12 6.89
CA ASP A 3 30.74 35.01 5.74
C ASP A 3 30.28 33.57 5.51
N VAL A 4 28.97 33.32 5.62
CA VAL A 4 28.34 31.99 5.48
C VAL A 4 28.06 31.67 3.99
N SER A 5 28.54 32.48 3.04
CA SER A 5 28.36 32.24 1.60
C SER A 5 29.33 31.22 0.98
N LYS A 6 30.16 30.53 1.77
CA LYS A 6 31.13 29.55 1.24
C LYS A 6 30.43 28.36 0.59
N LYS A 7 30.37 28.37 -0.74
CA LYS A 7 29.92 27.27 -1.60
C LYS A 7 30.65 25.98 -1.21
N ALA A 8 29.91 24.86 -1.19
CA ALA A 8 30.51 23.55 -0.96
C ALA A 8 31.57 23.25 -2.03
N PRO A 9 32.73 22.68 -1.66
CA PRO A 9 33.79 22.38 -2.61
C PRO A 9 33.32 21.33 -3.65
N PRO A 10 33.79 21.39 -4.91
CA PRO A 10 33.38 20.45 -5.97
C PRO A 10 33.50 18.96 -5.60
N ILE A 11 34.50 18.62 -4.79
CA ILE A 11 34.69 17.25 -4.26
C ILE A 11 33.52 16.81 -3.36
N ALA A 12 33.00 17.69 -2.50
CA ALA A 12 31.87 17.36 -1.63
C ALA A 12 30.59 17.11 -2.44
N ILE A 13 30.39 17.89 -3.51
CA ILE A 13 29.26 17.73 -4.43
C ILE A 13 29.39 16.42 -5.21
N ALA A 14 30.57 16.13 -5.77
CA ALA A 14 30.82 14.88 -6.49
C ALA A 14 30.69 13.64 -5.58
N MET A 15 31.15 13.70 -4.33
CA MET A 15 30.93 12.63 -3.35
C MET A 15 29.45 12.44 -3.05
N TYR A 16 28.70 13.52 -2.83
CA TYR A 16 27.26 13.46 -2.58
C TYR A 16 26.50 12.79 -3.74
N THR A 17 26.76 13.23 -4.98
CA THR A 17 26.15 12.63 -6.17
C THR A 17 26.55 11.17 -6.35
N HIS A 18 27.79 10.79 -6.02
CA HIS A 18 28.21 9.39 -6.07
C HIS A 18 27.51 8.54 -5.01
N ILE A 19 27.37 9.05 -3.78
CA ILE A 19 26.65 8.38 -2.67
C ILE A 19 25.18 8.17 -3.01
N GLU A 20 24.47 9.19 -3.53
CA GLU A 20 23.06 9.04 -3.94
C GLU A 20 22.90 7.98 -5.04
N ASN A 21 23.82 7.96 -6.01
CA ASN A 21 23.80 6.98 -7.10
C ASN A 21 24.15 5.55 -6.65
N GLU A 22 25.00 5.36 -5.65
CA GLU A 22 25.31 4.05 -5.07
C GLU A 22 24.17 3.57 -4.15
N CYS A 23 23.67 4.42 -3.25
CA CYS A 23 22.56 4.11 -2.34
C CYS A 23 21.25 3.79 -3.08
N SER A 24 21.00 4.40 -4.24
CA SER A 24 19.83 4.08 -5.07
C SER A 24 19.94 2.76 -5.84
N LYS A 25 21.16 2.22 -5.99
CA LYS A 25 21.44 0.95 -6.68
C LYS A 25 21.51 -0.27 -5.75
N THR A 26 21.71 -0.07 -4.45
CA THR A 26 21.63 -1.15 -3.45
C THR A 26 20.18 -1.61 -3.24
N SER A 27 19.66 -2.28 -4.26
CA SER A 27 18.36 -2.91 -4.30
C SER A 27 18.45 -4.35 -3.77
N GLU A 28 18.47 -4.51 -2.45
CA GLU A 28 17.84 -5.66 -1.78
C GLU A 28 17.20 -5.16 -0.48
N GLY A 29 15.92 -4.78 -0.56
CA GLY A 29 15.02 -4.76 0.61
C GLY A 29 14.84 -3.44 1.37
N VAL A 30 15.64 -2.39 1.15
CA VAL A 30 15.44 -1.09 1.84
C VAL A 30 15.15 0.02 0.84
N ILE A 31 13.86 0.33 0.66
CA ILE A 31 13.45 1.56 -0.03
C ILE A 31 13.72 2.71 0.94
N ILE A 32 14.73 3.54 0.65
CA ILE A 32 14.90 4.82 1.34
C ILE A 32 13.74 5.71 0.88
N ILE A 33 12.66 5.74 1.66
CA ILE A 33 11.57 6.69 1.46
C ILE A 33 12.10 8.04 1.96
N THR A 34 12.77 8.78 1.08
CA THR A 34 12.86 10.23 1.25
C THR A 34 11.43 10.76 1.13
N ASP A 35 10.93 11.40 2.19
CA ASP A 35 9.65 12.10 2.16
C ASP A 35 9.55 12.92 0.85
N PRO A 36 8.54 12.69 -0.02
CA PRO A 36 8.43 13.42 -1.28
C PRO A 36 8.21 14.93 -1.09
N THR A 37 7.89 15.39 0.13
CA THR A 37 7.85 16.82 0.50
C THR A 37 9.20 17.39 0.91
N ILE A 38 10.16 16.55 1.33
CA ILE A 38 11.57 16.91 1.24
C ILE A 38 11.83 16.88 -0.25
N ALA A 39 11.84 18.07 -0.87
CA ALA A 39 12.23 18.23 -2.25
C ALA A 39 13.41 17.29 -2.48
N LYS A 40 13.30 16.35 -3.44
CA LYS A 40 14.50 15.79 -4.09
C LYS A 40 15.43 16.97 -4.17
N PRO A 41 16.66 16.93 -3.60
CA PRO A 41 17.55 18.08 -3.70
C PRO A 41 17.48 18.41 -5.15
N THR A 42 16.86 19.56 -5.43
CA THR A 42 16.60 19.93 -6.80
C THR A 42 17.96 19.75 -7.41
N SER A 43 18.08 19.23 -8.61
CA SER A 43 19.23 19.65 -9.38
C SER A 43 19.08 21.17 -9.51
N THR A 44 19.36 21.94 -8.45
CA THR A 44 20.15 23.12 -8.53
C THR A 44 21.34 22.62 -9.31
N LYS A 45 21.20 22.70 -10.64
CA LYS A 45 22.27 23.21 -11.48
C LYS A 45 22.90 24.28 -10.60
N HIS A 46 24.02 23.95 -9.98
CA HIS A 46 24.78 24.92 -9.25
C HIS A 46 25.20 25.90 -10.34
N GLU A 47 24.37 26.93 -10.57
CA GLU A 47 24.68 28.07 -11.42
C GLU A 47 25.78 28.84 -10.70
N GLY A 48 26.99 28.40 -10.98
CA GLY A 48 28.24 28.94 -10.50
C GLY A 48 29.32 28.12 -11.18
N ASP A 49 30.12 28.78 -12.01
CA ASP A 49 31.16 28.21 -12.86
C ASP A 49 32.13 27.31 -12.09
N ILE A 50 31.78 26.03 -11.93
CA ILE A 50 32.74 24.98 -11.64
C ILE A 50 33.28 24.56 -12.99
N SER A 51 34.59 24.73 -13.20
CA SER A 51 35.20 24.38 -14.48
C SER A 51 35.05 22.88 -14.76
N ALA A 52 34.98 22.51 -16.03
CA ALA A 52 34.91 21.10 -16.42
C ALA A 52 36.11 20.29 -15.89
N ASP A 53 37.25 20.93 -15.69
CA ASP A 53 38.47 20.31 -15.16
C ASP A 53 38.39 20.03 -13.65
N GLU A 54 37.75 20.91 -12.88
CA GLU A 54 37.47 20.68 -11.45
C GLU A 54 36.48 19.53 -11.24
N TRP A 55 35.50 19.38 -12.13
CA TRP A 55 34.57 18.25 -12.13
C TRP A 55 35.26 16.92 -12.43
N LYS A 56 36.08 16.87 -13.48
CA LYS A 56 36.87 15.67 -13.82
C LYS A 56 37.81 15.29 -12.69
N PHE A 57 38.48 16.26 -12.08
CA PHE A 57 39.37 16.04 -10.94
C PHE A 57 38.62 15.44 -9.74
N ALA A 58 37.41 15.93 -9.46
CA ALA A 58 36.57 15.39 -8.39
C ALA A 58 36.09 13.97 -8.69
N GLU A 59 35.60 13.70 -9.91
CA GLU A 59 35.15 12.37 -10.36
C GLU A 59 36.28 11.32 -10.32
N GLU A 60 37.49 11.67 -10.75
CA GLU A 60 38.63 10.75 -10.71
C GLU A 60 38.97 10.31 -9.28
N ARG A 61 38.83 11.22 -8.30
CA ARG A 61 39.10 10.91 -6.89
C ARG A 61 37.97 10.16 -6.18
N THR A 62 36.73 10.33 -6.63
CA THR A 62 35.57 9.62 -6.07
C THR A 62 35.27 8.31 -6.79
N LYS A 63 35.89 8.04 -7.94
CA LYS A 63 35.68 6.82 -8.76
C LYS A 63 35.81 5.50 -8.01
N ASN A 64 36.67 5.44 -6.99
CA ASN A 64 36.91 4.25 -6.18
C ASN A 64 36.28 4.32 -4.78
N PHE A 65 35.54 5.41 -4.49
CA PHE A 65 34.87 5.57 -3.20
C PHE A 65 33.61 4.72 -3.17
N LYS A 66 33.52 3.78 -2.22
CA LYS A 66 32.31 3.00 -2.00
C LYS A 66 31.67 3.46 -0.71
N ALA A 67 30.45 3.98 -0.82
CA ALA A 67 29.61 4.21 0.34
C ALA A 67 28.78 2.96 0.63
N ALA A 68 28.73 2.55 1.89
CA ALA A 68 27.82 1.50 2.32
C ALA A 68 26.64 2.16 3.05
N PRO A 69 25.38 1.95 2.61
CA PRO A 69 24.24 2.40 3.38
C PRO A 69 24.22 1.66 4.72
N ILE A 70 24.00 2.40 5.81
CA ILE A 70 23.80 1.82 7.13
C ILE A 70 22.29 1.70 7.33
N PRO A 71 21.72 0.48 7.36
CA PRO A 71 20.31 0.30 7.66
C PRO A 71 20.08 0.69 9.12
N PHE A 72 19.00 1.45 9.36
CA PHE A 72 18.64 1.84 10.71
C PHE A 72 18.23 0.61 11.53
N GLU A 73 18.90 0.39 12.66
CA GLU A 73 18.53 -0.59 13.67
C GLU A 73 18.32 0.12 15.01
N LYS A 74 17.09 0.03 15.54
CA LYS A 74 16.70 0.69 16.78
C LYS A 74 17.35 0.06 18.03
N ASP A 75 17.86 -1.18 17.88
CA ASP A 75 18.53 -1.94 18.93
C ASP A 75 20.06 -1.82 18.86
N ASP A 76 20.59 -1.05 17.90
CA ASP A 76 22.00 -0.63 17.87
C ASP A 76 22.19 0.63 18.71
N ASP A 77 22.97 0.50 19.80
CA ASP A 77 23.19 1.59 20.74
C ASP A 77 23.88 2.80 20.09
N PHE A 78 24.80 2.59 19.14
CA PHE A 78 25.52 3.69 18.49
C PHE A 78 24.60 4.54 17.60
N GLN A 79 23.68 3.89 16.88
CA GLN A 79 22.73 4.59 16.03
C GLN A 79 21.74 5.41 16.85
N ILE A 80 21.26 4.85 17.97
CA ILE A 80 20.38 5.57 18.90
C ILE A 80 21.12 6.73 19.60
N ASP A 81 22.38 6.54 19.97
CA ASP A 81 23.19 7.59 20.59
C ASP A 81 23.45 8.76 19.64
N PHE A 82 23.69 8.45 18.36
CA PHE A 82 23.79 9.46 17.30
C PHE A 82 22.48 10.26 17.16
N ILE A 83 21.34 9.57 17.04
CA ILE A 83 20.02 10.22 16.91
C ILE A 83 19.70 11.04 18.16
N THR A 84 19.96 10.50 19.35
CA THR A 84 19.73 11.16 20.64
C THR A 84 20.54 12.45 20.75
N THR A 85 21.83 12.38 20.46
CA THR A 85 22.72 13.54 20.52
C THR A 85 22.33 14.59 19.49
N ALA A 86 22.06 14.20 18.24
CA ALA A 86 21.66 15.11 17.18
C ALA A 86 20.31 15.80 17.49
N THR A 87 19.35 15.05 18.02
CA THR A 87 18.02 15.56 18.40
C THR A 87 18.14 16.56 19.54
N ASN A 88 18.87 16.23 20.60
CA ASN A 88 19.03 17.11 21.76
C ASN A 88 19.89 18.35 21.44
N LEU A 89 20.89 18.23 20.56
CA LEU A 89 21.62 19.39 20.04
C LEU A 89 20.69 20.34 19.30
N ARG A 90 19.83 19.81 18.42
CA ARG A 90 18.83 20.61 17.70
C ARG A 90 17.80 21.23 18.66
N ALA A 91 17.32 20.48 19.65
CA ALA A 91 16.40 20.98 20.67
C ALA A 91 17.00 22.20 21.40
N HIS A 92 18.27 22.09 21.81
CA HIS A 92 19.00 23.18 22.46
C HIS A 92 19.09 24.44 21.57
N MET A 93 19.29 24.29 20.26
CA MET A 93 19.34 25.43 19.33
C MET A 93 18.03 26.24 19.29
N TYR A 94 16.89 25.61 19.55
CA TYR A 94 15.57 26.24 19.56
C TYR A 94 15.04 26.53 20.97
N GLY A 95 15.86 26.30 22.02
CA GLY A 95 15.42 26.46 23.42
C GLY A 95 14.36 25.44 23.84
N LEU A 96 14.30 24.28 23.19
CA LEU A 96 13.42 23.17 23.54
C LEU A 96 14.08 22.29 24.62
N GLU A 97 13.27 21.67 25.47
CA GLU A 97 13.77 20.73 26.48
C GLU A 97 14.36 19.47 25.81
N PRO A 98 15.54 18.99 26.25
CA PRO A 98 16.10 17.75 25.74
C PRO A 98 15.24 16.56 26.18
N SER A 99 15.11 15.57 25.30
CA SER A 99 14.38 14.33 25.57
C SER A 99 15.32 13.21 25.98
N ASP A 100 14.82 12.28 26.78
CA ASP A 100 15.56 11.12 27.22
C ASP A 100 15.82 10.13 26.05
N ARG A 101 16.89 9.36 26.17
CA ARG A 101 17.30 8.35 25.19
C ARG A 101 16.19 7.33 24.93
N TYR A 102 15.48 6.86 25.96
CA TYR A 102 14.40 5.88 25.78
C TYR A 102 13.22 6.46 25.02
N GLU A 103 12.88 7.74 25.28
CA GLU A 103 11.81 8.43 24.59
C GLU A 103 12.17 8.68 23.12
N ILE A 104 13.41 9.09 22.85
CA ILE A 104 13.91 9.25 21.48
C ILE A 104 13.95 7.91 20.76
N LYS A 105 14.43 6.84 21.41
CA LYS A 105 14.40 5.47 20.86
C LYS A 105 12.96 5.02 20.55
N ARG A 106 12.01 5.31 21.44
CA ARG A 106 10.59 4.98 21.25
C ARG A 106 10.04 5.66 20.00
N ILE A 107 10.30 6.96 19.83
CA ILE A 107 9.81 7.74 18.69
C ILE A 107 10.54 7.36 17.39
N ALA A 108 11.88 7.38 17.38
CA ALA A 108 12.70 7.09 16.21
C ALA A 108 12.51 5.64 15.72
N GLY A 109 12.42 4.70 16.65
CA GLY A 109 12.16 3.28 16.38
C GLY A 109 10.70 2.93 16.11
N ARG A 110 9.77 3.91 16.21
CA ARG A 110 8.31 3.69 16.11
C ARG A 110 7.83 2.52 16.98
N ILE A 111 8.34 2.45 18.21
CA ILE A 111 8.06 1.33 19.12
C ILE A 111 6.61 1.40 19.59
N VAL A 112 5.83 0.38 19.26
CA VAL A 112 4.48 0.18 19.80
C VAL A 112 4.61 -0.49 21.17
N PRO A 113 4.12 0.13 22.26
CA PRO A 113 4.19 -0.46 23.58
C PRO A 113 3.35 -1.74 23.64
N ALA A 114 3.93 -2.80 24.21
CA ALA A 114 3.26 -4.09 24.37
C ALA A 114 3.57 -4.69 25.74
N ILE A 115 2.56 -5.31 26.34
CA ILE A 115 2.67 -6.04 27.61
C ILE A 115 1.91 -7.36 27.50
N GLY A 116 2.51 -8.43 28.03
CA GLY A 116 1.97 -9.79 27.91
C GLY A 116 0.55 -9.96 28.48
N THR A 117 0.17 -9.18 29.49
CA THR A 117 -1.17 -9.22 30.07
C THR A 117 -2.25 -8.85 29.05
N THR A 118 -2.06 -7.78 28.28
CA THR A 118 -3.03 -7.38 27.24
C THR A 118 -3.08 -8.42 26.12
N THR A 119 -1.93 -8.94 25.70
CA THR A 119 -1.86 -10.00 24.68
C THR A 119 -2.57 -11.28 25.12
N ALA A 120 -2.39 -11.70 26.38
CA ALA A 120 -3.04 -12.89 26.93
C ALA A 120 -4.55 -12.70 27.02
N THR A 121 -5.01 -11.54 27.49
CA THR A 121 -6.45 -11.25 27.58
C THR A 121 -7.10 -11.21 26.19
N VAL A 122 -6.50 -10.50 25.23
CA VAL A 122 -7.02 -10.44 23.84
C VAL A 122 -7.05 -11.83 23.20
N SER A 123 -5.99 -12.63 23.37
CA SER A 123 -5.94 -14.02 22.86
C SER A 123 -7.06 -14.89 23.45
N GLY A 124 -7.30 -14.77 24.76
CA GLY A 124 -8.40 -15.49 25.42
C GLY A 124 -9.77 -15.13 24.85
N LEU A 125 -10.02 -13.85 24.61
CA LEU A 125 -11.27 -13.37 24.00
C LEU A 125 -11.42 -13.86 22.54
N ILE A 126 -10.35 -13.87 21.76
CA ILE A 126 -10.33 -14.41 20.40
C ILE A 126 -10.69 -15.90 20.39
N ILE A 127 -10.13 -16.70 21.32
CA ILE A 127 -10.43 -18.14 21.42
C ILE A 127 -11.91 -18.38 21.73
N ILE A 128 -12.53 -17.53 22.56
CA ILE A 128 -13.98 -17.62 22.82
C ILE A 128 -14.79 -17.43 21.54
N GLU A 129 -14.47 -16.44 20.71
CA GLU A 129 -15.15 -16.24 19.42
C GLU A 129 -14.84 -17.35 18.42
N LEU A 130 -13.61 -17.89 18.43
CA LEU A 130 -13.24 -19.03 17.59
C LEU A 130 -14.07 -20.27 17.90
N ILE A 131 -14.33 -20.56 19.19
CA ILE A 131 -15.20 -21.66 19.58
C ILE A 131 -16.60 -21.48 19.00
N LYS A 132 -17.15 -20.26 19.02
CA LYS A 132 -18.46 -19.96 18.41
C LYS A 132 -18.45 -20.21 16.91
N LEU A 133 -17.40 -19.81 16.20
CA LEU A 133 -17.23 -20.09 14.76
C LEU A 133 -17.15 -21.59 14.45
N CYS A 134 -16.46 -22.37 15.29
CA CYS A 134 -16.44 -23.83 15.13
C CYS A 134 -17.83 -24.44 15.35
N LEU A 135 -18.57 -23.97 16.37
CA LEU A 135 -19.93 -24.43 16.64
C LEU A 135 -20.90 -24.04 15.52
N SER A 136 -20.67 -22.91 14.84
CA SER A 136 -21.51 -22.46 13.73
C SER A 136 -21.50 -23.41 12.52
N GLN A 137 -20.48 -24.29 12.42
CA GLN A 137 -20.41 -25.34 11.40
C GLN A 137 -21.38 -26.50 11.67
N ILE A 138 -21.80 -26.67 12.94
CA ILE A 138 -22.66 -27.78 13.38
C ILE A 138 -24.09 -27.29 13.60
N LYS A 139 -24.25 -26.06 14.10
CA LYS A 139 -25.53 -25.44 14.40
C LYS A 139 -25.52 -24.00 13.92
N ASP A 140 -26.58 -23.57 13.23
CA ASP A 140 -26.72 -22.17 12.84
C ASP A 140 -26.81 -21.26 14.08
N LEU A 141 -25.93 -20.27 14.15
CA LEU A 141 -25.79 -19.33 15.26
C LEU A 141 -26.07 -17.91 14.75
N PRO A 142 -27.03 -17.18 15.35
CA PRO A 142 -27.34 -15.84 14.89
C PRO A 142 -26.19 -14.88 15.19
N LEU A 143 -26.09 -13.79 14.40
CA LEU A 143 -25.06 -12.77 14.54
C LEU A 143 -24.97 -12.19 15.97
N SER A 144 -26.11 -12.11 16.67
CA SER A 144 -26.23 -11.64 18.04
C SER A 144 -25.54 -12.50 19.10
N VAL A 145 -24.90 -13.63 18.73
CA VAL A 145 -24.07 -14.43 19.64
C VAL A 145 -22.59 -13.98 19.61
N TYR A 146 -22.16 -13.36 18.52
CA TYR A 146 -20.78 -12.91 18.33
C TYR A 146 -20.55 -11.57 19.02
N ARG A 147 -19.31 -11.31 19.45
CA ARG A 147 -18.95 -10.05 20.13
C ARG A 147 -17.61 -9.52 19.62
N ASN A 148 -17.59 -8.22 19.32
CA ASN A 148 -16.38 -7.43 19.24
C ASN A 148 -16.01 -6.96 20.65
N PHE A 149 -14.77 -7.18 21.07
CA PHE A 149 -14.29 -6.77 22.39
C PHE A 149 -13.34 -5.58 22.30
N TYR A 150 -13.59 -4.58 23.14
CA TYR A 150 -12.73 -3.41 23.34
C TYR A 150 -12.25 -3.42 24.77
N ILE A 151 -10.94 -3.33 24.99
CA ILE A 151 -10.34 -3.46 26.31
C ILE A 151 -9.39 -2.31 26.59
N ASN A 152 -9.46 -1.79 27.82
CA ASN A 152 -8.43 -0.93 28.38
C ASN A 152 -8.16 -1.38 29.83
N ILE A 153 -7.05 -2.09 30.01
CA ILE A 153 -6.64 -2.67 31.30
C ILE A 153 -6.15 -1.60 32.28
N ALA A 154 -5.76 -0.40 31.80
CA ALA A 154 -5.38 0.70 32.68
C ALA A 154 -6.59 1.29 33.43
N LEU A 155 -7.78 1.27 32.81
CA LEU A 155 -9.06 1.71 33.39
C LEU A 155 -9.97 0.53 33.81
N PRO A 156 -9.37 -0.63 34.08
CA PRO A 156 -9.97 -1.97 33.98
C PRO A 156 -11.38 -2.08 33.37
N PHE A 157 -11.58 -1.67 32.12
CA PHE A 157 -12.86 -1.88 31.43
C PHE A 157 -12.74 -2.77 30.19
N LEU A 158 -13.82 -3.51 29.96
CA LEU A 158 -14.06 -4.33 28.79
C LEU A 158 -15.47 -4.03 28.29
N ILE A 159 -15.57 -3.64 27.02
CA ILE A 159 -16.84 -3.37 26.35
C ILE A 159 -17.00 -4.42 25.25
N ALA A 160 -18.17 -5.05 25.20
CA ALA A 160 -18.53 -5.98 24.15
C ALA A 160 -19.66 -5.38 23.32
N SER A 161 -19.49 -5.35 21.99
CA SER A 161 -20.54 -4.93 21.06
C SER A 161 -20.85 -6.06 20.09
N GLU A 162 -22.09 -6.10 19.59
CA GLU A 162 -22.42 -7.02 18.51
C GLU A 162 -21.75 -6.54 17.21
N PRO A 163 -21.27 -7.46 16.35
CA PRO A 163 -20.84 -7.08 15.01
C PRO A 163 -22.01 -6.53 14.20
N LEU A 164 -21.71 -5.57 13.32
CA LEU A 164 -22.71 -5.05 12.41
C LEU A 164 -23.04 -6.08 11.33
N ALA A 165 -24.32 -6.18 11.00
CA ALA A 165 -24.74 -6.94 9.84
C ALA A 165 -24.13 -6.34 8.57
N CYS A 166 -23.76 -7.21 7.63
CA CYS A 166 -23.16 -6.80 6.38
C CYS A 166 -24.18 -5.99 5.56
N THR A 167 -23.81 -4.76 5.17
CA THR A 167 -24.65 -3.92 4.32
C THR A 167 -24.80 -4.55 2.95
N THR A 168 -26.05 -4.68 2.48
CA THR A 168 -26.38 -5.18 1.16
C THR A 168 -26.81 -4.04 0.24
N GLN A 169 -26.38 -4.10 -1.01
CA GLN A 169 -26.74 -3.18 -2.08
C GLN A 169 -27.41 -3.97 -3.20
N LYS A 170 -28.36 -3.33 -3.91
CA LYS A 170 -28.93 -3.91 -5.12
C LYS A 170 -28.15 -3.49 -6.34
N ILE A 171 -27.66 -4.47 -7.10
CA ILE A 171 -27.05 -4.26 -8.41
C ILE A 171 -27.82 -5.11 -9.41
N GLY A 172 -28.53 -4.45 -10.33
CA GLY A 172 -29.51 -5.09 -11.20
C GLY A 172 -30.56 -5.84 -10.39
N LYS A 173 -30.54 -7.18 -10.49
CA LYS A 173 -31.48 -8.08 -9.79
C LYS A 173 -30.87 -8.78 -8.57
N PHE A 174 -29.60 -8.52 -8.24
CA PHE A 174 -28.87 -9.21 -7.20
C PHE A 174 -28.72 -8.32 -5.96
N ASP A 175 -28.99 -8.90 -4.80
CA ASP A 175 -28.58 -8.33 -3.51
C ASP A 175 -27.13 -8.74 -3.26
N VAL A 176 -26.20 -7.78 -3.37
CA VAL A 176 -24.76 -8.00 -3.21
C VAL A 176 -24.25 -7.35 -1.93
N ASN A 177 -23.14 -7.84 -1.42
CA ASN A 177 -22.42 -7.27 -0.29
C ASN A 177 -20.91 -7.47 -0.45
N ILE A 178 -20.11 -7.05 0.53
CA ILE A 178 -18.63 -7.15 0.45
C ILE A 178 -18.07 -8.58 0.33
N TRP A 179 -18.89 -9.61 0.61
CA TRP A 179 -18.52 -11.02 0.51
C TRP A 179 -19.00 -11.66 -0.81
N SER A 180 -19.75 -10.90 -1.60
CA SER A 180 -20.28 -11.38 -2.89
C SER A 180 -19.18 -11.31 -3.95
N SER A 181 -19.12 -12.34 -4.79
CA SER A 181 -18.30 -12.37 -6.00
C SER A 181 -19.13 -12.92 -7.14
N PHE A 182 -19.00 -12.32 -8.32
CA PHE A 182 -19.60 -12.86 -9.54
C PHE A 182 -18.64 -13.86 -10.19
N GLU A 183 -19.18 -14.85 -10.89
CA GLU A 183 -18.39 -15.92 -11.46
C GLU A 183 -18.73 -16.11 -12.93
N ILE A 184 -17.68 -16.13 -13.75
CA ILE A 184 -17.77 -16.44 -15.18
C ILE A 184 -16.82 -17.57 -15.48
N LYS A 185 -17.39 -18.66 -16.02
CA LYS A 185 -16.62 -19.80 -16.51
C LYS A 185 -16.18 -19.51 -17.93
N GLY A 186 -14.87 -19.43 -18.12
CA GLY A 186 -14.25 -19.21 -19.40
C GLY A 186 -14.07 -20.48 -20.19
N ASN A 187 -14.05 -20.30 -21.51
CA ASN A 187 -13.66 -21.32 -22.47
C ASN A 187 -12.33 -20.88 -23.12
N PRO A 188 -11.50 -21.81 -23.65
CA PRO A 188 -10.21 -21.48 -24.27
C PRO A 188 -10.27 -20.52 -25.48
N ASP A 189 -11.45 -20.33 -26.05
CA ASP A 189 -11.71 -19.44 -27.17
C ASP A 189 -12.46 -18.16 -26.76
N MET A 190 -12.68 -17.94 -25.47
CA MET A 190 -13.43 -16.80 -24.99
C MET A 190 -12.64 -15.51 -25.19
N THR A 191 -13.17 -14.65 -26.06
CA THR A 191 -12.63 -13.31 -26.29
C THR A 191 -13.11 -12.35 -25.21
N LEU A 192 -12.41 -11.21 -25.08
CA LEU A 192 -12.85 -10.13 -24.21
C LEU A 192 -14.26 -9.61 -24.59
N GLU A 193 -14.61 -9.59 -25.88
CA GLU A 193 -15.96 -9.27 -26.32
C GLU A 193 -16.99 -10.30 -25.83
N GLY A 194 -16.64 -11.59 -25.87
CA GLY A 194 -17.47 -12.66 -25.32
C GLY A 194 -17.67 -12.53 -23.82
N PHE A 195 -16.61 -12.17 -23.09
CA PHE A 195 -16.67 -11.86 -21.66
C PHE A 195 -17.64 -10.72 -21.35
N ILE A 196 -17.51 -9.59 -22.05
CA ILE A 196 -18.39 -8.42 -21.85
C ILE A 196 -19.86 -8.80 -22.08
N LYS A 197 -20.16 -9.50 -23.18
CA LYS A 197 -21.51 -9.98 -23.49
C LYS A 197 -22.06 -10.94 -22.43
N GLU A 198 -21.21 -11.80 -21.87
CA GLU A 198 -21.62 -12.74 -20.82
C GLU A 198 -21.88 -12.03 -19.48
N VAL A 199 -21.09 -11.00 -19.14
CA VAL A 199 -21.36 -10.13 -17.98
C VAL A 199 -22.69 -9.41 -18.15
N GLU A 200 -22.91 -8.77 -19.30
CA GLU A 200 -24.17 -8.07 -19.62
C GLU A 200 -25.36 -9.04 -19.56
N ARG A 201 -25.24 -10.23 -20.16
CA ARG A 201 -26.31 -11.23 -20.20
C ARG A 201 -26.65 -11.80 -18.82
N LYS A 202 -25.65 -12.11 -18.00
CA LYS A 202 -25.84 -12.82 -16.73
C LYS A 202 -26.14 -11.89 -15.57
N TYR A 203 -25.53 -10.71 -15.58
CA TYR A 203 -25.57 -9.78 -14.46
C TYR A 203 -26.25 -8.45 -14.77
N ASP A 204 -26.64 -8.19 -16.03
CA ASP A 204 -27.30 -6.94 -16.45
C ASP A 204 -26.43 -5.70 -16.16
N ILE A 205 -25.11 -5.87 -16.27
CA ILE A 205 -24.11 -4.83 -16.03
C ILE A 205 -23.37 -4.57 -17.32
N LYS A 206 -23.24 -3.30 -17.71
CA LYS A 206 -22.49 -2.86 -18.89
C LYS A 206 -21.07 -2.42 -18.48
N PRO A 207 -20.03 -3.22 -18.77
CA PRO A 207 -18.66 -2.90 -18.35
C PRO A 207 -18.11 -1.65 -19.07
N ALA A 208 -17.78 -0.62 -18.30
CA ALA A 208 -17.11 0.60 -18.75
C ALA A 208 -15.58 0.49 -18.67
N LEU A 209 -15.09 -0.11 -17.58
CA LEU A 209 -13.67 -0.37 -17.33
C LEU A 209 -13.52 -1.77 -16.75
N ILE A 210 -12.59 -2.56 -17.28
CA ILE A 210 -12.22 -3.86 -16.73
C ILE A 210 -10.73 -3.81 -16.37
N SER A 211 -10.42 -4.19 -15.14
CA SER A 211 -9.05 -4.21 -14.62
C SER A 211 -8.76 -5.48 -13.84
N GLU A 212 -7.51 -5.93 -13.92
CA GLU A 212 -6.95 -7.03 -13.14
C GLU A 212 -5.84 -6.42 -12.27
N GLY A 213 -6.12 -6.24 -10.97
CA GLY A 213 -5.26 -5.47 -10.08
C GLY A 213 -4.98 -4.06 -10.62
N VAL A 214 -3.69 -3.74 -10.85
CA VAL A 214 -3.26 -2.44 -11.40
C VAL A 214 -3.31 -2.36 -12.93
N LYS A 215 -3.55 -3.49 -13.61
CA LYS A 215 -3.52 -3.58 -15.07
C LYS A 215 -4.93 -3.31 -15.63
N SER A 216 -5.10 -2.21 -16.34
CA SER A 216 -6.31 -1.98 -17.13
C SER A 216 -6.31 -2.92 -18.34
N VAL A 217 -7.33 -3.79 -18.40
CA VAL A 217 -7.51 -4.77 -19.48
C VAL A 217 -8.33 -4.15 -20.61
N TYR A 218 -9.40 -3.42 -20.27
CA TYR A 218 -10.31 -2.83 -21.25
C TYR A 218 -10.94 -1.53 -20.76
N ALA A 219 -11.01 -0.55 -21.65
CA ALA A 219 -11.76 0.69 -21.52
C ALA A 219 -12.03 1.24 -22.93
N PRO A 220 -13.24 1.73 -23.26
CA PRO A 220 -13.60 2.20 -24.60
C PRO A 220 -12.70 3.31 -25.16
N TRP A 221 -12.16 4.18 -24.29
CA TRP A 221 -11.32 5.31 -24.68
C TRP A 221 -9.85 4.95 -24.93
N MET A 222 -9.44 3.69 -24.72
CA MET A 222 -8.05 3.28 -24.97
C MET A 222 -7.74 3.21 -26.48
N PRO A 223 -6.55 3.65 -26.94
CA PRO A 223 -6.16 3.67 -28.36
C PRO A 223 -6.22 2.31 -29.07
N LYS A 224 -6.20 1.21 -28.30
CA LYS A 224 -6.23 -0.18 -28.79
C LYS A 224 -7.47 -0.95 -28.34
N ALA A 225 -8.49 -0.28 -27.80
CA ALA A 225 -9.68 -0.91 -27.24
C ALA A 225 -10.34 -1.90 -28.22
N SER A 226 -10.58 -1.47 -29.46
CA SER A 226 -11.22 -2.30 -30.49
C SER A 226 -10.38 -3.52 -30.90
N SER A 227 -9.04 -3.43 -30.81
CA SER A 227 -8.15 -4.57 -31.06
C SER A 227 -8.09 -5.53 -29.87
N GLN A 228 -8.20 -5.03 -28.64
CA GLN A 228 -8.22 -5.83 -27.41
C GLN A 228 -9.48 -6.70 -27.33
N LEU A 229 -10.63 -6.21 -27.80
CA LEU A 229 -11.91 -6.94 -27.78
C LEU A 229 -11.85 -8.31 -28.47
N LYS A 230 -11.05 -8.43 -29.53
CA LYS A 230 -10.90 -9.66 -30.31
C LYS A 230 -9.87 -10.64 -29.71
N ARG A 231 -9.08 -10.20 -28.73
CA ARG A 231 -8.07 -11.04 -28.09
C ARG A 231 -8.72 -11.98 -27.10
N LYS A 232 -8.10 -13.15 -26.92
CA LYS A 232 -8.53 -14.15 -25.95
C LYS A 232 -8.24 -13.66 -24.54
N MET A 233 -9.13 -13.97 -23.60
CA MET A 233 -8.95 -13.63 -22.18
C MET A 233 -7.63 -14.21 -21.62
N ASP A 234 -7.24 -15.40 -22.07
CA ASP A 234 -6.00 -16.08 -21.68
C ASP A 234 -4.72 -15.31 -22.06
N GLU A 235 -4.76 -14.50 -23.13
CA GLU A 235 -3.63 -13.64 -23.54
C GLU A 235 -3.62 -12.30 -22.81
N LEU A 236 -4.77 -11.85 -22.32
CA LEU A 236 -4.96 -10.56 -21.67
C LEU A 236 -4.65 -10.63 -20.19
N LEU A 237 -5.00 -11.74 -19.57
CA LEU A 237 -4.77 -12.00 -18.15
C LEU A 237 -3.48 -12.78 -17.94
N PRO A 238 -2.85 -12.71 -16.76
CA PRO A 238 -1.63 -13.45 -16.46
C PRO A 238 -1.95 -14.94 -16.25
N HIS A 239 -2.37 -15.65 -17.30
CA HIS A 239 -2.63 -17.09 -17.26
C HIS A 239 -1.30 -17.84 -17.08
N LYS A 240 -1.09 -18.37 -15.88
CA LYS A 240 0.03 -19.27 -15.54
C LYS A 240 -0.54 -20.67 -15.26
N PRO A 241 0.21 -21.76 -15.50
CA PRO A 241 -0.31 -23.12 -15.33
C PRO A 241 -0.84 -23.46 -13.93
N ASN A 242 -0.46 -22.72 -12.89
CA ASN A 242 -0.95 -22.90 -11.51
C ASN A 242 -2.12 -21.98 -11.13
N ILE A 243 -2.58 -21.10 -12.04
CA ILE A 243 -3.65 -20.14 -11.77
C ILE A 243 -4.93 -20.64 -12.45
N THR A 244 -5.94 -20.99 -11.65
CA THR A 244 -7.22 -21.52 -12.15
C THR A 244 -8.25 -20.42 -12.45
N TYR A 245 -8.11 -19.26 -11.81
CA TYR A 245 -8.99 -18.11 -12.00
C TYR A 245 -8.25 -16.78 -11.85
N SER A 246 -8.88 -15.71 -12.32
CA SER A 246 -8.44 -14.32 -12.14
C SER A 246 -9.63 -13.47 -11.71
N ASP A 247 -9.43 -12.65 -10.67
CA ASP A 247 -10.46 -11.73 -10.18
C ASP A 247 -10.35 -10.40 -10.89
N LEU A 248 -11.44 -9.99 -11.55
CA LEU A 248 -11.54 -8.79 -12.35
C LEU A 248 -12.41 -7.75 -11.63
N VAL A 249 -11.90 -6.53 -11.53
CA VAL A 249 -12.68 -5.38 -11.08
C VAL A 249 -13.29 -4.71 -12.29
N VAL A 250 -14.62 -4.64 -12.29
CA VAL A 250 -15.42 -4.04 -13.35
C VAL A 250 -16.06 -2.77 -12.83
N LEU A 251 -15.90 -1.67 -13.56
CA LEU A 251 -16.71 -0.47 -13.34
C LEU A 251 -17.84 -0.46 -14.35
N SER A 252 -19.06 -0.18 -13.88
CA SER A 252 -20.24 0.02 -14.72
C SER A 252 -20.39 1.49 -15.09
N ASP A 253 -20.92 1.79 -16.27
CA ASP A 253 -21.34 3.14 -16.65
C ASP A 253 -22.79 3.31 -16.20
N ASP A 254 -22.99 3.74 -14.96
CA ASP A 254 -24.33 3.86 -14.35
C ASP A 254 -25.03 5.16 -14.74
N SER A 255 -25.15 5.44 -16.05
CA SER A 255 -25.92 6.61 -16.52
C SER A 255 -27.44 6.42 -16.38
N ASP A 256 -27.93 5.20 -16.12
CA ASP A 256 -29.35 4.85 -16.12
C ASP A 256 -29.91 4.41 -14.75
N MET A 257 -29.12 4.51 -13.67
CA MET A 257 -29.61 4.24 -12.32
C MET A 257 -30.00 5.58 -11.67
N ASP A 258 -31.28 5.77 -11.34
CA ASP A 258 -31.81 6.87 -10.53
C ASP A 258 -31.22 6.79 -9.09
N VAL A 259 -29.93 7.07 -8.94
CA VAL A 259 -29.25 7.12 -7.64
C VAL A 259 -29.33 8.56 -7.16
N PRO A 260 -29.99 8.84 -6.01
CA PRO A 260 -30.01 10.17 -5.44
C PRO A 260 -28.58 10.68 -5.23
N MET A 261 -28.35 11.94 -5.60
CA MET A 261 -27.07 12.65 -5.58
C MET A 261 -26.40 12.76 -4.18
N ASP A 262 -27.02 12.17 -3.15
CA ASP A 262 -26.62 12.18 -1.73
C ASP A 262 -26.31 10.77 -1.20
N SER A 263 -25.63 9.93 -1.99
CA SER A 263 -25.18 8.66 -1.45
C SER A 263 -23.76 8.36 -1.88
N SER A 264 -22.87 8.32 -0.88
CA SER A 264 -21.53 7.74 -0.95
C SER A 264 -21.56 6.21 -1.19
N ILE A 265 -22.58 5.73 -1.89
CA ILE A 265 -22.79 4.32 -2.17
C ILE A 265 -22.02 4.04 -3.45
N ASP A 266 -20.91 3.33 -3.29
CA ASP A 266 -20.10 2.82 -4.39
C ASP A 266 -21.01 1.91 -5.23
N THR A 267 -21.37 2.32 -6.45
CA THR A 267 -22.20 1.51 -7.36
C THR A 267 -21.38 0.43 -8.08
N THR A 268 -20.13 0.23 -7.65
CA THR A 268 -19.25 -0.76 -8.21
C THR A 268 -19.79 -2.18 -7.99
N PRO A 269 -19.92 -2.98 -9.06
CA PRO A 269 -20.26 -4.38 -8.91
C PRO A 269 -19.19 -5.15 -8.12
N PRO A 270 -19.57 -6.27 -7.48
CA PRO A 270 -18.60 -7.15 -6.85
C PRO A 270 -17.57 -7.65 -7.88
N PRO A 271 -16.37 -8.03 -7.42
CA PRO A 271 -15.35 -8.57 -8.32
C PRO A 271 -15.88 -9.79 -9.08
N ILE A 272 -15.53 -9.86 -10.37
CA ILE A 272 -15.89 -10.94 -11.25
C ILE A 272 -14.73 -11.91 -11.36
N ARG A 273 -14.90 -13.10 -10.78
CA ARG A 273 -13.98 -14.22 -10.90
C ARG A 273 -14.14 -14.90 -12.25
N TYR A 274 -13.11 -14.80 -13.08
CA TYR A 274 -13.00 -15.49 -14.36
C TYR A 274 -12.20 -16.78 -14.23
N TYR A 275 -12.80 -17.94 -14.49
CA TYR A 275 -12.11 -19.24 -14.49
C TYR A 275 -11.57 -19.55 -15.89
N PHE A 276 -10.28 -19.89 -16.01
CA PHE A 276 -9.62 -20.10 -17.32
C PHE A 276 -10.01 -21.42 -18.00
N ASN A 277 -10.32 -22.47 -17.23
CA ASN A 277 -10.65 -23.81 -17.73
C ASN A 277 -11.78 -24.44 -16.89
N SER A 278 -13.04 -24.27 -17.29
CA SER A 278 -14.19 -24.93 -16.64
C SER A 278 -15.17 -25.52 -17.63
#